data_AF-A0A3D3PW53-F1
#
_entry.id   AF-A0A3D3PW53-F1
#
_cell.length_a   1.000
_cell.length_b   1.000
_cell.length_c   1.000
_cell.angle_alpha   90.00
_cell.angle_beta   90.00
_cell.angle_gamma   90.00
#
_symmetry.space_group_name_H-M   'P 1'
#
loop_
_entity.id
_entity.type
_entity.pdbx_description
1 polymer ?
#
loop_
_entity_poly.entity_id
_entity_poly.type
_entity_poly.pdbx_seq_one_letter_code
_entity_poly.pdbx_strand_id
1 'polypeptide(L)'
;GRNQLMQLEVGTSAQPIPVHFSFAQTDHIEGSMSAERRMSMRDLFDLPDLAAMDDGIANGTYEAAPGEAQPLSLFTAPRVDYSLQRLRHYTGSGPEHFQNFVLFTNYQFYIDEFIRLGHAIMSRAPDPQAAADEDHYIAFIEPGNLIKRRVGQAVQPGDDLGVAP
;
A
#
# COMPACT_ATOMS: atom_id res chain seq x y z
N GLY A 1 15.98 5.42 24.59
CA GLY A 1 16.84 4.29 25.00
C GLY A 1 17.90 4.09 23.95
N ARG A 2 19.13 3.79 24.35
CA ARG A 2 20.33 3.70 23.51
C ARG A 2 20.21 2.64 22.40
N ASN A 3 20.80 2.92 21.23
CA ASN A 3 21.11 1.94 20.18
C ASN A 3 21.86 0.76 20.81
N GLN A 4 21.17 -0.36 21.00
CA GLN A 4 21.83 -1.64 21.21
C GLN A 4 22.47 -2.06 19.88
N LEU A 5 23.78 -2.31 19.90
CA LEU A 5 24.51 -2.89 18.78
C LEU A 5 24.07 -4.35 18.64
N MET A 6 22.94 -4.57 17.98
CA MET A 6 22.43 -5.88 17.60
C MET A 6 23.06 -6.27 16.27
N GLN A 7 23.45 -7.54 16.12
CA GLN A 7 23.87 -8.07 14.83
C GLN A 7 22.63 -8.23 13.95
N LEU A 8 22.71 -7.71 12.73
CA LEU A 8 21.67 -7.85 11.71
C LEU A 8 22.23 -8.71 10.57
N GLU A 9 21.51 -9.77 10.24
CA GLU A 9 21.81 -10.66 9.13
C GLU A 9 20.60 -10.71 8.20
N VAL A 10 20.85 -10.73 6.89
CA VAL A 10 19.83 -10.86 5.86
C VAL A 10 20.18 -12.08 5.02
N GLY A 11 19.23 -13.01 4.90
CA GLY A 11 19.37 -14.24 4.11
C GLY A 11 18.07 -14.60 3.40
N THR A 12 18.13 -15.62 2.55
CA THR A 12 16.94 -16.12 1.84
C THR A 12 16.00 -16.84 2.80
N SER A 13 14.71 -16.48 2.78
CA SER A 13 13.69 -17.17 3.57
C SER A 13 13.27 -18.49 2.92
N ALA A 14 12.68 -19.39 3.71
CA ALA A 14 12.02 -20.59 3.20
C ALA A 14 10.59 -20.32 2.68
N GLN A 15 10.12 -19.07 2.78
CA GLN A 15 8.77 -18.68 2.39
C GLN A 15 8.76 -18.24 0.92
N PRO A 16 8.13 -18.99 0.01
CA PRO A 16 8.00 -18.56 -1.38
C PRO A 16 7.07 -17.35 -1.51
N ILE A 17 7.27 -16.56 -2.56
CA ILE A 17 6.40 -15.44 -2.92
C ILE A 17 5.34 -15.96 -3.90
N PRO A 18 4.04 -15.95 -3.55
CA PRO A 18 2.99 -16.34 -4.49
C PRO A 18 3.04 -15.55 -5.79
N VAL A 19 2.86 -16.24 -6.92
CA VAL A 19 3.02 -15.64 -8.26
C VAL A 19 2.07 -14.45 -8.47
N HIS A 20 0.92 -14.44 -7.78
CA HIS A 20 -0.10 -13.40 -7.89
C HIS A 20 0.40 -12.04 -7.38
N PHE A 21 1.42 -12.04 -6.50
CA PHE A 21 2.07 -10.83 -6.01
C PHE A 21 3.30 -10.42 -6.85
N SER A 22 3.73 -11.26 -7.80
CA SER A 22 4.94 -11.02 -8.61
C SER A 22 4.66 -10.20 -9.88
N PHE A 23 3.39 -10.00 -10.25
CA PHE A 23 3.03 -9.25 -11.45
C PHE A 23 3.05 -7.74 -11.20
N ALA A 24 3.50 -6.97 -12.19
CA ALA A 24 3.52 -5.52 -12.13
C ALA A 24 2.10 -4.95 -12.06
N GLN A 25 1.95 -3.77 -11.44
CA GLN A 25 0.67 -3.18 -11.04
C GLN A 25 -0.36 -3.00 -12.18
N THR A 26 0.06 -3.00 -13.44
CA THR A 26 -0.78 -2.80 -14.63
C THR A 26 -1.09 -4.09 -15.40
N ASP A 27 -0.46 -5.20 -15.06
CA ASP A 27 -0.56 -6.45 -15.80
C ASP A 27 -1.76 -7.28 -15.30
N HIS A 28 -2.94 -7.02 -15.88
CA HIS A 28 -4.12 -7.88 -15.74
C HIS A 28 -3.97 -9.18 -16.54
N ILE A 29 -2.90 -9.93 -16.28
CA ILE A 29 -2.56 -11.16 -17.01
C ILE A 29 -3.68 -12.19 -16.84
N GLU A 30 -4.24 -12.32 -15.63
CA GLU A 30 -5.36 -13.23 -15.37
C GLU A 30 -6.59 -12.91 -16.22
N GLY A 31 -6.89 -11.63 -16.49
CA GLY A 31 -8.01 -11.23 -17.35
C GLY A 31 -7.86 -11.70 -18.79
N SER A 32 -6.61 -11.77 -19.28
CA SER A 32 -6.26 -12.16 -20.65
C SER A 32 -6.07 -13.67 -20.88
N MET A 33 -6.07 -14.47 -19.81
CA MET A 33 -5.84 -15.92 -19.88
C MET A 33 -7.11 -16.71 -20.19
N SER A 34 -6.98 -17.82 -20.93
CA SER A 34 -8.07 -18.78 -21.06
C SER A 34 -8.34 -19.47 -19.73
N ALA A 35 -9.54 -20.01 -19.53
CA ALA A 35 -9.92 -20.69 -18.30
C ALA A 35 -8.97 -21.85 -17.96
N GLU A 36 -8.51 -22.58 -18.98
CA GLU A 36 -7.58 -23.71 -18.84
C GLU A 36 -6.23 -23.25 -18.29
N ARG A 37 -5.70 -22.13 -18.79
CA ARG A 37 -4.42 -21.58 -18.29
C ARG A 37 -4.53 -21.07 -16.86
N ARG A 38 -5.67 -20.49 -16.46
CA ARG A 38 -5.92 -20.09 -15.07
C ARG A 38 -5.96 -21.30 -14.14
N MET A 39 -6.56 -22.40 -14.58
CA MET A 39 -6.58 -23.64 -13.80
C MET A 39 -5.17 -24.22 -13.64
N SER A 40 -4.36 -24.27 -14.71
CA SER A 40 -2.99 -24.77 -14.66
C SER A 40 -2.03 -23.93 -13.80
N MET A 41 -2.34 -22.64 -13.54
CA MET A 41 -1.49 -21.83 -12.66
C MET A 41 -1.38 -22.40 -11.24
N ARG A 42 -2.46 -23.03 -10.76
CA ARG A 42 -2.52 -23.64 -9.42
C ARG A 42 -1.58 -24.85 -9.27
N ASP A 43 -1.28 -25.50 -10.39
CA ASP A 43 -0.43 -26.70 -10.43
C ASP A 43 1.04 -26.34 -10.65
N LEU A 44 1.33 -25.13 -11.11
CA LEU A 44 2.66 -24.68 -11.54
C LEU A 44 3.29 -23.62 -10.62
N PHE A 45 2.50 -22.94 -9.79
CA PHE A 45 2.95 -21.83 -8.96
C PHE A 45 2.42 -21.90 -7.54
N ASP A 46 3.18 -21.29 -6.61
CA ASP A 46 2.75 -21.12 -5.23
C ASP A 46 1.52 -20.23 -5.14
N LEU A 47 0.50 -20.73 -4.44
CA LEU A 47 -0.72 -20.01 -4.14
C LEU A 47 -0.62 -19.35 -2.76
N PRO A 48 -1.32 -18.22 -2.54
CA PRO A 48 -1.42 -17.64 -1.21
C PRO A 48 -2.10 -18.62 -0.26
N ASP A 49 -1.37 -19.09 0.75
CA ASP A 49 -1.93 -19.88 1.84
C ASP A 49 -2.60 -18.94 2.86
N LEU A 50 -3.93 -18.89 2.82
CA LEU A 50 -4.73 -18.07 3.73
C LEU A 50 -4.59 -18.51 5.19
N ALA A 51 -4.25 -19.77 5.47
CA ALA A 51 -4.03 -20.25 6.82
C ALA A 51 -2.69 -19.75 7.38
N ALA A 52 -1.69 -19.52 6.52
CA ALA A 52 -0.40 -18.94 6.90
C ALA A 52 -0.42 -17.40 7.00
N MET A 53 -1.51 -16.76 6.56
CA MET A 53 -1.73 -15.32 6.62
C MET A 53 -2.57 -14.94 7.86
N ASP A 54 -2.13 -15.35 9.04
CA ASP A 54 -2.80 -15.01 10.30
C ASP A 54 -2.34 -13.65 10.87
N ASP A 55 -3.14 -13.11 11.81
CA ASP A 55 -2.83 -11.89 12.56
C ASP A 55 -2.36 -12.22 14.00
N GLY A 56 -1.87 -13.43 14.26
CA GLY A 56 -1.54 -13.92 15.59
C GLY A 56 -0.47 -13.09 16.29
N ILE A 57 0.56 -12.64 15.56
CA ILE A 57 1.61 -11.77 16.10
C ILE A 57 1.02 -10.41 16.48
N ALA A 58 0.28 -9.77 15.57
CA ALA A 58 -0.35 -8.47 15.80
C ALA A 58 -1.40 -8.49 16.94
N ASN A 59 -2.11 -9.61 17.08
CA ASN A 59 -3.10 -9.84 18.15
C ASN A 59 -2.45 -10.22 19.49
N GLY A 60 -1.15 -10.47 19.52
CA GLY A 60 -0.45 -10.92 20.73
C GLY A 60 -0.76 -12.36 21.13
N THR A 61 -1.29 -13.17 20.22
CA THR A 61 -1.64 -14.60 20.45
C THR A 61 -0.60 -15.56 19.86
N TYR A 62 0.48 -15.05 19.27
CA TYR A 62 1.55 -15.87 18.72
C TYR A 62 2.42 -16.44 19.84
N GLU A 63 2.56 -17.77 19.85
CA GLU A 63 3.45 -18.49 20.75
C GLU A 63 4.53 -19.21 19.93
N ALA A 64 5.79 -18.77 20.04
CA ALA A 64 6.91 -19.45 19.41
C ALA A 64 7.17 -20.80 20.09
N ALA A 65 7.49 -21.83 19.30
CA ALA A 65 7.90 -23.11 19.86
C ALA A 65 9.24 -22.99 20.61
N PRO A 66 9.54 -23.87 21.58
CA PRO A 66 10.81 -23.85 22.30
C PRO A 66 12.02 -23.90 21.34
N GLY A 67 12.85 -22.87 21.37
CA GLY A 67 14.05 -22.77 20.52
C GLY A 67 13.83 -22.05 19.18
N GLU A 68 12.60 -21.65 18.85
CA GLU A 68 12.33 -20.82 17.68
C GLU A 68 12.55 -19.32 17.94
N ALA A 69 12.83 -18.59 16.87
CA ALA A 69 13.01 -17.15 16.93
C ALA A 69 11.68 -16.44 17.20
N GLN A 70 11.73 -15.35 17.97
CA GLN A 70 10.59 -14.46 18.14
C GLN A 70 10.38 -13.58 16.90
N PRO A 71 9.14 -13.19 16.60
CA PRO A 71 8.84 -12.33 15.46
C PRO A 71 9.48 -10.94 15.64
N LEU A 72 10.08 -10.43 14.56
CA LEU A 72 10.71 -9.10 14.53
C LEU A 72 9.69 -7.96 14.26
N SER A 73 8.59 -8.28 13.58
CA SER A 73 7.54 -7.35 13.15
C SER A 73 6.16 -7.94 13.42
N LEU A 74 5.13 -7.07 13.41
CA LEU A 74 3.73 -7.46 13.66
C LEU A 74 3.13 -8.33 12.55
N PHE A 75 3.67 -8.22 11.33
CA PHE A 75 3.15 -8.91 10.15
C PHE A 75 4.30 -9.57 9.39
N THR A 76 4.02 -10.76 8.83
CA THR A 76 4.92 -11.50 7.94
C THR A 76 4.82 -10.98 6.50
N ALA A 77 5.79 -11.29 5.65
CA ALA A 77 5.80 -10.83 4.25
C ALA A 77 4.52 -11.21 3.47
N PRO A 78 4.04 -12.48 3.48
CA PRO A 78 2.81 -12.84 2.74
C PRO A 78 1.57 -12.08 3.23
N ARG A 79 1.50 -11.80 4.54
CA ARG A 79 0.40 -11.06 5.14
C ARG A 79 0.41 -9.58 4.73
N VAL A 80 1.59 -8.99 4.59
CA VAL A 80 1.79 -7.62 4.08
C VAL A 80 1.42 -7.54 2.60
N ASP A 81 1.93 -8.44 1.76
CA ASP A 81 1.66 -8.46 0.31
C ASP A 81 0.16 -8.56 0.01
N TYR A 82 -0.53 -9.48 0.70
CA TYR A 82 -1.98 -9.61 0.61
C TYR A 82 -2.71 -8.32 1.00
N SER A 83 -2.27 -7.68 2.09
CA SER A 83 -2.85 -6.42 2.57
C SER A 83 -2.66 -5.29 1.57
N LEU A 84 -1.48 -5.15 0.95
CA LEU A 84 -1.19 -4.11 -0.04
C LEU A 84 -2.09 -4.29 -1.28
N GLN A 85 -2.29 -5.53 -1.73
CA GLN A 85 -3.21 -5.81 -2.84
C GLN A 85 -4.66 -5.46 -2.48
N ARG A 86 -5.12 -5.83 -1.27
CA ARG A 86 -6.47 -5.50 -0.78
C ARG A 86 -6.68 -4.01 -0.60
N LEU A 87 -5.67 -3.29 -0.09
CA LEU A 87 -5.72 -1.84 0.10
C LEU A 87 -6.01 -1.14 -1.24
N ARG A 88 -5.30 -1.53 -2.29
CA ARG A 88 -5.54 -1.02 -3.64
C ARG A 88 -6.94 -1.37 -4.14
N HIS A 89 -7.35 -2.62 -4.02
CA HIS A 89 -8.66 -3.07 -4.48
C HIS A 89 -9.82 -2.30 -3.83
N TYR A 90 -9.74 -2.05 -2.51
CA TYR A 90 -10.82 -1.38 -1.78
C TYR A 90 -10.78 0.14 -1.86
N THR A 91 -9.60 0.75 -2.01
CA THR A 91 -9.48 2.21 -2.01
C THR A 91 -9.34 2.81 -3.40
N GLY A 92 -9.06 1.98 -4.41
CA GLY A 92 -8.77 2.44 -5.77
C GLY A 92 -7.42 3.17 -5.89
N SER A 93 -6.62 3.23 -4.82
CA SER A 93 -5.35 3.96 -4.79
C SER A 93 -4.18 3.05 -4.44
N GLY A 94 -3.01 3.34 -4.99
CA GLY A 94 -1.76 2.64 -4.69
C GLY A 94 -1.37 2.81 -3.23
N PRO A 95 -0.82 1.76 -2.58
CA PRO A 95 -0.38 1.83 -1.19
C PRO A 95 0.68 2.91 -0.93
N GLU A 96 1.48 3.28 -1.94
CA GLU A 96 2.48 4.35 -1.89
C GLU A 96 1.89 5.74 -1.61
N HIS A 97 0.58 5.93 -1.81
CA HIS A 97 -0.11 7.20 -1.55
C HIS A 97 -0.64 7.31 -0.12
N PHE A 98 -0.62 6.23 0.68
CA PHE A 98 -1.11 6.26 2.05
C PHE A 98 -0.20 7.11 2.95
N GLN A 99 -0.85 7.92 3.78
CA GLN A 99 -0.20 8.76 4.77
C GLN A 99 -0.28 8.12 6.16
N ASN A 100 0.67 8.45 7.05
CA ASN A 100 0.69 7.94 8.42
C ASN A 100 -0.52 8.36 9.27
N PHE A 101 -1.20 9.43 8.87
CA PHE A 101 -2.40 9.94 9.53
C PHE A 101 -3.63 9.59 8.69
N VAL A 102 -4.48 8.72 9.22
CA VAL A 102 -5.66 8.20 8.54
C VAL A 102 -6.93 8.69 9.23
N LEU A 103 -7.89 9.15 8.43
CA LEU A 103 -9.22 9.52 8.90
C LEU A 103 -10.23 8.54 8.29
N PHE A 104 -11.09 7.97 9.14
CA PHE A 104 -12.22 7.16 8.69
C PHE A 104 -13.51 7.95 8.81
N THR A 105 -14.36 7.83 7.80
CA THR A 105 -15.70 8.42 7.80
C THR A 105 -16.68 7.46 7.15
N ASN A 106 -17.92 7.48 7.62
CA ASN A 106 -19.04 6.71 7.09
C ASN A 106 -20.07 7.59 6.37
N TYR A 107 -19.77 8.87 6.12
CA TYR A 107 -20.63 9.78 5.37
C TYR A 107 -19.90 10.40 4.18
N GLN A 108 -20.51 10.29 3.01
CA GLN A 108 -20.01 10.85 1.75
C GLN A 108 -19.75 12.36 1.83
N PHE A 109 -20.56 13.10 2.59
CA PHE A 109 -20.39 14.54 2.77
C PHE A 109 -18.98 14.94 3.23
N TYR A 110 -18.37 14.17 4.14
CA TYR A 110 -17.01 14.45 4.59
C TYR A 110 -15.97 14.19 3.51
N ILE A 111 -16.22 13.24 2.62
CA ILE A 111 -15.35 12.96 1.46
C ILE A 111 -15.41 14.13 0.49
N ASP A 112 -16.60 14.62 0.15
CA ASP A 112 -16.78 15.73 -0.78
C ASP A 112 -16.11 17.02 -0.27
N GLU A 113 -16.27 17.31 1.02
CA GLU A 113 -15.62 18.46 1.66
C GLU A 113 -14.09 18.30 1.72
N PHE A 114 -13.59 17.09 1.99
CA PHE A 114 -12.16 16.80 1.99
C PHE A 114 -11.54 17.01 0.59
N ILE A 115 -12.23 16.57 -0.46
CA ILE A 115 -11.82 16.80 -1.86
C ILE A 115 -11.80 18.29 -2.17
N ARG A 116 -12.86 19.02 -1.80
CA ARG A 116 -12.96 20.46 -2.01
C ARG A 116 -11.80 21.22 -1.34
N LEU A 117 -11.48 20.88 -0.10
CA LEU A 117 -10.36 21.47 0.64
C LEU A 117 -9.02 21.10 0.01
N GLY A 118 -8.80 19.82 -0.32
CA GLY A 118 -7.58 19.36 -0.99
C GLY A 118 -7.32 20.11 -2.30
N HIS A 119 -8.35 20.27 -3.13
CA HIS A 119 -8.26 21.06 -4.36
C HIS A 119 -7.94 22.54 -4.12
N ALA A 120 -8.53 23.16 -3.09
CA ALA A 120 -8.25 24.55 -2.75
C ALA A 120 -6.79 24.74 -2.34
N ILE A 121 -6.25 23.84 -1.51
CA ILE A 121 -4.84 23.83 -1.11
C ILE A 121 -3.93 23.66 -2.33
N MET A 122 -4.23 22.68 -3.21
CA MET A 122 -3.43 22.45 -4.42
C MET A 122 -3.44 23.63 -5.38
N SER A 123 -4.51 24.44 -5.38
CA SER A 123 -4.63 25.61 -6.27
C SER A 123 -3.91 26.85 -5.74
N ARG A 124 -3.45 26.84 -4.48
CA ARG A 124 -2.76 27.98 -3.85
C ARG A 124 -1.25 27.80 -3.91
N ALA A 125 -0.55 28.74 -4.53
CA ALA A 125 0.91 28.79 -4.46
C ALA A 125 1.36 29.04 -3.00
N PRO A 126 2.34 28.27 -2.47
CA PRO A 126 2.95 28.57 -1.17
C PRO A 126 3.56 29.98 -1.18
N ASP A 127 3.39 30.72 -0.08
CA ASP A 127 4.04 32.03 0.10
C ASP A 127 5.32 31.85 0.94
N PRO A 128 6.53 32.03 0.35
CA PRO A 128 7.77 31.92 1.09
C PRO A 128 7.90 32.94 2.25
N GLN A 129 7.15 34.04 2.22
CA GLN A 129 7.17 35.10 3.23
C GLN A 129 6.12 34.89 4.33
N ALA A 130 5.15 34.00 4.12
CA ALA A 130 4.05 33.72 5.03
C ALA A 130 3.66 32.23 5.01
N ALA A 131 4.61 31.36 5.39
CA ALA A 131 4.42 29.92 5.37
C ALA A 131 3.28 29.48 6.31
N ALA A 132 2.33 28.72 5.75
CA ALA A 132 1.27 28.03 6.50
C ALA A 132 1.62 26.54 6.66
N ASP A 133 1.09 25.87 7.69
CA ASP A 133 1.34 24.43 7.90
C ASP A 133 0.95 23.57 6.69
N GLU A 134 -0.10 23.96 5.97
CA GLU A 134 -0.58 23.30 4.76
C GLU A 134 0.36 23.49 3.55
N ASP A 135 1.37 24.36 3.64
CA ASP A 135 2.36 24.57 2.58
C ASP A 135 3.27 23.35 2.36
N HIS A 136 3.29 22.40 3.31
CA HIS A 136 3.95 21.11 3.15
C HIS A 136 3.24 20.13 2.21
N TYR A 137 1.95 20.34 1.91
CA TYR A 137 1.22 19.49 0.98
C TYR A 137 1.58 19.83 -0.47
N ILE A 138 2.09 18.85 -1.21
CA ILE A 138 2.59 19.01 -2.60
C ILE A 138 1.70 18.36 -3.67
N ALA A 139 0.83 17.43 -3.28
CA ALA A 139 -0.09 16.76 -4.18
C ALA A 139 -1.33 16.28 -3.40
N PHE A 140 -2.44 16.13 -4.11
CA PHE A 140 -3.68 15.52 -3.64
C PHE A 140 -3.99 14.30 -4.51
N ILE A 141 -4.23 13.14 -3.89
CA ILE A 141 -4.46 11.88 -4.59
C ILE A 141 -5.92 11.47 -4.43
N GLU A 142 -6.61 11.27 -5.54
CA GLU A 142 -7.98 10.76 -5.59
C GLU A 142 -8.01 9.28 -6.01
N PRO A 143 -9.12 8.56 -5.72
CA PRO A 143 -9.30 7.20 -6.19
C PRO A 143 -9.02 7.05 -7.68
N GLY A 144 -8.37 5.95 -8.05
CA GLY A 144 -7.87 5.75 -9.40
C GLY A 144 -6.45 6.27 -9.62
N ASN A 145 -5.70 6.61 -8.57
CA ASN A 145 -4.37 7.22 -8.63
C ASN A 145 -4.35 8.56 -9.38
N LEU A 146 -5.44 9.33 -9.29
CA LEU A 146 -5.49 10.66 -9.89
C LEU A 146 -4.68 11.64 -9.04
N ILE A 147 -3.54 12.10 -9.58
CA ILE A 147 -2.61 12.98 -8.88
C ILE A 147 -2.86 14.44 -9.29
N LYS A 148 -3.37 15.25 -8.36
CA LYS A 148 -3.39 16.71 -8.51
C LYS A 148 -2.23 17.34 -7.78
N ARG A 149 -1.18 17.69 -8.52
CA ARG A 149 -0.04 18.43 -7.96
C ARG A 149 -0.42 19.86 -7.60
N ARG A 150 0.24 20.38 -6.58
CA ARG A 150 0.10 21.78 -6.18
C ARG A 150 0.68 22.72 -7.22
N VAL A 151 0.09 23.90 -7.38
CA VAL A 151 0.63 24.96 -8.24
C VAL A 151 2.10 25.23 -7.88
N GLY A 152 2.95 25.24 -8.90
CA GLY A 152 4.41 25.40 -8.76
C GLY A 152 5.19 24.09 -8.62
N GLN A 153 4.53 22.95 -8.43
CA GLN A 153 5.17 21.63 -8.46
C GLN A 153 5.26 21.11 -9.90
N ALA A 154 6.41 20.54 -10.25
CA ALA A 154 6.60 19.88 -11.54
C ALA A 154 5.88 18.54 -11.59
N VAL A 155 5.34 18.19 -12.76
CA VAL A 155 4.85 16.84 -13.08
C VAL A 155 5.99 15.83 -12.86
N GLN A 156 5.67 14.69 -12.26
CA GLN A 156 6.61 13.59 -12.02
C GLN A 156 6.23 12.36 -12.84
N PRO A 157 7.18 11.44 -13.08
CA PRO A 157 6.87 10.15 -13.69
C PRO A 157 5.79 9.40 -12.90
N GLY A 158 4.76 8.91 -13.59
CA GLY A 158 3.65 8.17 -12.98
C GLY A 158 2.39 9.00 -12.69
N ASP A 159 2.46 10.34 -12.78
CA ASP A 159 1.27 11.20 -12.62
C ASP A 159 0.18 10.94 -13.67
N ASP A 160 0.58 10.41 -14.83
CA ASP A 160 -0.26 10.11 -15.98
C ASP A 160 -0.91 8.72 -15.94
N LEU A 161 -0.55 7.89 -14.96
CA LEU A 161 -1.07 6.52 -14.82
C LEU A 161 -2.44 6.47 -14.11
N GLY A 162 -2.91 7.62 -13.61
CA GLY A 162 -4.21 7.74 -12.96
C GLY A 162 -5.37 7.55 -13.93
N VAL A 163 -6.38 6.78 -13.53
CA VAL A 163 -7.60 6.52 -14.30
C VAL A 163 -8.80 6.84 -13.43
N ALA A 164 -9.64 7.78 -13.88
CA ALA A 164 -10.88 8.09 -13.18
C ALA A 164 -11.78 6.84 -13.08
N PRO A 165 -12.37 6.56 -11.91
CA PRO A 165 -13.24 5.41 -11.71
C PRO A 165 -14.55 5.50 -12.51
#